data_AF-A0A3E0TTJ1-F1
#
_entry.id   AF-A0A3E0TTJ1-F1
#
_cell.length_a   1.000
_cell.length_b   1.000
_cell.length_c   1.000
_cell.angle_alpha   90.00
_cell.angle_beta   90.00
_cell.angle_gamma   90.00
#
_symmetry.space_group_name_H-M   'P 1'
#
loop_
_entity.id
_entity.type
_entity.pdbx_description
1 polymer ?
#
loop_
_entity_poly.entity_id
_entity_poly.type
_entity_poly.pdbx_seq_one_letter_code
_entity_poly.pdbx_strand_id
1 'polypeptide(L)'
;MIPTALKRYGGIAAKIYAAANLLYKEFVKNEQDANKIYRSVYPTLATMHGKYGRTSKEFSQLLNVLAALAPLGAKRSNFKRKYIENQDGWRQLPKDPDNIPFGYWW
;
A
#
# COMPACT_ATOMS: atom_id res chain seq x y z
N MET A 1 -31.72 -7.21 4.86
CA MET A 1 -31.26 -7.64 3.52
C MET A 1 -30.05 -6.77 3.17
N ILE A 2 -28.83 -7.28 3.28
CA ILE A 2 -27.61 -6.49 3.03
C ILE A 2 -27.15 -6.76 1.58
N PRO A 3 -26.88 -5.73 0.74
CA PRO A 3 -26.71 -5.92 -0.70
C PRO A 3 -25.48 -6.77 -1.05
N THR A 4 -25.68 -7.73 -1.94
CA THR A 4 -24.79 -8.81 -2.36
C THR A 4 -23.47 -8.36 -3.00
N ALA A 5 -23.29 -7.05 -3.27
CA ALA A 5 -22.05 -6.48 -3.80
C ALA A 5 -20.91 -6.43 -2.76
N LEU A 6 -21.22 -6.45 -1.46
CA LEU A 6 -20.22 -6.35 -0.39
C LEU A 6 -19.46 -7.65 -0.11
N LYS A 7 -19.98 -8.82 -0.52
CA LYS A 7 -19.34 -10.13 -0.22
C LYS A 7 -18.02 -10.35 -0.98
N ARG A 8 -17.87 -9.76 -2.18
CA ARG A 8 -16.66 -9.93 -3.02
C ARG A 8 -15.57 -8.89 -2.73
N TYR A 9 -15.97 -7.68 -2.33
CA TYR A 9 -15.04 -6.60 -1.92
C TYR A 9 -14.66 -6.65 -0.43
N GLY A 10 -15.53 -7.21 0.41
CA GLY A 10 -15.26 -7.42 1.83
C GLY A 10 -14.04 -8.30 2.07
N GLY A 11 -13.78 -9.33 1.24
CA GLY A 11 -12.63 -10.21 1.42
C GLY A 11 -11.27 -9.55 1.20
N ILE A 12 -11.12 -8.71 0.18
CA ILE A 12 -9.84 -8.03 -0.13
C ILE A 12 -9.68 -6.78 0.73
N ALA A 13 -10.72 -5.96 0.87
CA ALA A 13 -10.67 -4.78 1.72
C ALA A 13 -10.52 -5.15 3.21
N ALA A 14 -11.20 -6.19 3.70
CA ALA A 14 -11.00 -6.68 5.07
C ALA A 14 -9.66 -7.38 5.24
N LYS A 15 -9.11 -8.06 4.21
CA LYS A 15 -7.73 -8.55 4.25
C LYS A 15 -6.73 -7.40 4.30
N ILE A 16 -6.95 -6.31 3.55
CA ILE A 16 -6.11 -5.09 3.58
C ILE A 16 -6.23 -4.35 4.92
N TYR A 17 -7.43 -4.25 5.49
CA TYR A 17 -7.68 -3.63 6.80
C TYR A 17 -7.15 -4.46 7.97
N ALA A 18 -7.39 -5.77 7.96
CA ALA A 18 -6.81 -6.70 8.93
C ALA A 18 -5.29 -6.74 8.76
N ALA A 19 -4.79 -6.71 7.53
CA ALA A 19 -3.36 -6.64 7.25
C ALA A 19 -2.73 -5.36 7.80
N ALA A 20 -3.35 -4.19 7.63
CA ALA A 20 -2.77 -2.92 8.05
C ALA A 20 -2.51 -2.86 9.57
N ASN A 21 -3.40 -3.41 10.40
CA ASN A 21 -3.25 -3.34 11.86
C ASN A 21 -2.54 -4.57 12.47
N LEU A 22 -2.65 -5.74 11.84
CA LEU A 22 -2.05 -7.01 12.30
C LEU A 22 -0.67 -7.24 11.67
N LEU A 23 -0.42 -6.88 10.40
CA LEU A 23 0.91 -6.99 9.77
C LEU A 23 1.90 -5.95 10.32
N TYR A 24 1.44 -4.76 10.68
CA TYR A 24 2.31 -3.68 11.14
C TYR A 24 2.99 -3.99 12.49
N LYS A 25 2.28 -4.64 13.42
CA LYS A 25 2.82 -4.98 14.74
C LYS A 25 3.52 -6.33 14.80
N GLU A 26 3.11 -7.31 14.00
CA GLU A 26 3.63 -8.69 14.12
C GLU A 26 4.52 -9.15 12.94
N PHE A 27 4.42 -8.55 11.75
CA PHE A 27 4.99 -9.17 10.53
C PHE A 27 6.00 -8.33 9.76
N VAL A 28 5.98 -6.99 9.81
CA VAL A 28 7.01 -6.19 9.11
C VAL A 28 8.20 -5.96 10.04
N LYS A 29 9.08 -6.97 10.13
CA LYS A 29 10.27 -6.92 11.00
C LYS A 29 11.57 -6.67 10.23
N ASN A 30 11.65 -7.05 8.95
CA ASN A 30 12.87 -6.99 8.10
C ASN A 30 12.56 -6.76 6.59
N GLU A 31 13.59 -6.32 5.82
CA GLU A 31 13.66 -6.17 4.35
C GLU A 31 12.61 -6.99 3.60
N GLN A 32 12.77 -8.28 3.86
CA GLN A 32 12.17 -9.38 3.13
C GLN A 32 10.67 -9.41 3.32
N ASP A 33 10.19 -9.13 4.55
CA ASP A 33 8.77 -9.13 4.87
C ASP A 33 8.03 -7.99 4.17
N ALA A 34 8.56 -6.75 4.17
CA ALA A 34 7.91 -5.68 3.40
C ALA A 34 7.99 -5.94 1.91
N ASN A 35 9.12 -6.45 1.39
CA ASN A 35 9.25 -6.66 -0.05
C ASN A 35 8.26 -7.72 -0.53
N LYS A 36 8.02 -8.77 0.28
CA LYS A 36 6.98 -9.78 0.02
C LYS A 36 5.58 -9.17 0.00
N ILE A 37 5.24 -8.36 1.01
CA ILE A 37 3.91 -7.72 1.06
C ILE A 37 3.75 -6.73 -0.09
N TYR A 38 4.75 -5.89 -0.33
CA TYR A 38 4.76 -4.91 -1.43
C TYR A 38 4.46 -5.59 -2.77
N ARG A 39 5.16 -6.68 -3.09
CA ARG A 39 4.97 -7.44 -4.34
C ARG A 39 3.55 -8.02 -4.45
N SER A 40 2.90 -8.37 -3.34
CA SER A 40 1.51 -8.83 -3.33
C SER A 40 0.48 -7.71 -3.53
N VAL A 41 0.80 -6.50 -3.06
CA VAL A 41 -0.11 -5.35 -3.05
C VAL A 41 0.02 -4.51 -4.32
N TYR A 42 1.24 -4.31 -4.82
CA TYR A 42 1.54 -3.45 -5.99
C TYR A 42 0.64 -3.72 -7.22
N PRO A 43 0.38 -4.98 -7.64
CA PRO A 43 -0.48 -5.25 -8.81
C PRO A 43 -1.91 -4.74 -8.67
N THR A 44 -2.39 -4.52 -7.44
CA THR A 44 -3.75 -4.03 -7.19
C THR A 44 -3.91 -2.52 -7.40
N LEU A 45 -2.80 -1.77 -7.48
CA LEU A 45 -2.83 -0.32 -7.66
C LEU A 45 -3.59 0.10 -8.93
N ALA A 46 -3.25 -0.50 -10.07
CA ALA A 46 -3.88 -0.17 -11.35
C ALA A 46 -5.39 -0.46 -11.32
N THR A 47 -5.78 -1.63 -10.79
CA THR A 47 -7.18 -2.05 -10.66
C THR A 47 -7.97 -1.12 -9.74
N MET A 48 -7.41 -0.79 -8.58
CA MET A 48 -8.07 0.07 -7.59
C MET A 48 -8.17 1.52 -8.09
N HIS A 49 -7.11 2.02 -8.73
CA HIS A 49 -7.13 3.33 -9.37
C HIS A 49 -8.17 3.40 -10.50
N GLY A 50 -8.20 2.41 -11.40
CA GLY A 50 -9.15 2.39 -12.50
C GLY A 50 -10.60 2.30 -12.03
N LYS A 51 -10.85 1.60 -10.92
CA LYS A 51 -12.20 1.42 -10.39
C LYS A 51 -12.70 2.62 -9.57
N TYR A 52 -11.87 3.16 -8.69
CA TYR A 52 -12.30 4.15 -7.69
C TYR A 52 -11.72 5.55 -7.95
N GLY A 53 -10.67 5.66 -8.75
CA GLY A 53 -9.99 6.92 -9.02
C GLY A 53 -8.99 7.30 -7.93
N ARG A 54 -8.09 8.23 -8.27
CA ARG A 54 -6.97 8.67 -7.43
C ARG A 54 -7.37 9.31 -6.09
N THR A 55 -8.51 10.01 -6.07
CA THR A 55 -8.99 10.77 -4.90
C THR A 55 -9.90 9.95 -3.99
N SER A 56 -10.19 8.70 -4.36
CA SER A 56 -11.03 7.82 -3.54
C SER A 56 -10.37 7.50 -2.20
N LYS A 57 -11.23 7.26 -1.20
CA LYS A 57 -10.81 6.77 0.11
C LYS A 57 -10.12 5.42 -0.01
N GLU A 58 -10.66 4.53 -0.84
CA GLU A 58 -10.15 3.17 -1.08
C GLU A 58 -8.73 3.19 -1.65
N PHE A 59 -8.48 4.00 -2.69
CA PHE A 59 -7.15 4.10 -3.28
C PHE A 59 -6.16 4.78 -2.32
N SER A 60 -6.61 5.82 -1.61
CA SER A 60 -5.79 6.48 -0.58
C SER A 60 -5.40 5.54 0.55
N GLN A 61 -6.30 4.63 0.96
CA GLN A 61 -6.01 3.61 1.97
C GLN A 61 -4.97 2.59 1.46
N LEU A 62 -5.10 2.12 0.22
CA LEU A 62 -4.12 1.23 -0.40
C LEU A 62 -2.71 1.85 -0.42
N LEU A 63 -2.61 3.11 -0.83
CA LEU A 63 -1.35 3.86 -0.81
C LEU A 63 -0.77 3.99 0.60
N ASN A 64 -1.62 4.24 1.60
CA ASN A 64 -1.19 4.31 2.99
C ASN A 64 -0.69 2.96 3.53
N VAL A 65 -1.26 1.83 3.08
CA VAL A 65 -0.74 0.50 3.41
C VAL A 65 0.67 0.32 2.85
N LEU A 66 0.91 0.69 1.59
CA LEU A 66 2.26 0.65 0.99
C LEU A 66 3.25 1.54 1.75
N ALA A 67 2.84 2.74 2.16
CA ALA A 67 3.69 3.62 2.95
C ALA A 67 3.98 3.07 4.36
N ALA A 68 3.07 2.31 4.95
CA ALA A 68 3.27 1.69 6.27
C ALA A 68 4.34 0.59 6.25
N LEU A 69 4.63 0.00 5.08
CA LEU A 69 5.71 -0.97 4.89
C LEU A 69 7.10 -0.34 4.92
N ALA A 70 7.23 0.96 4.61
CA ALA A 70 8.51 1.66 4.74
C ALA A 70 8.89 1.81 6.22
N PRO A 71 10.20 1.83 6.58
CA PRO A 71 10.63 1.96 7.97
C PRO A 71 10.19 3.29 8.56
N LEU A 72 9.87 3.27 9.84
CA LEU A 72 9.55 4.47 10.60
C LEU A 72 10.65 5.54 10.47
N GLY A 73 10.24 6.80 10.64
CA GLY A 73 11.15 7.95 10.57
C GLY A 73 11.32 8.52 9.16
N ALA A 74 12.54 8.93 8.83
CA ALA A 74 12.85 9.68 7.61
C ALA A 74 12.49 8.92 6.33
N LYS A 75 12.74 7.60 6.28
CA LYS A 75 12.43 6.75 5.12
C LYS A 75 10.94 6.76 4.77
N ARG A 76 10.05 6.48 5.74
CA ARG A 76 8.60 6.57 5.54
C ARG A 76 8.12 7.97 5.21
N SER A 77 8.68 9.01 5.82
CA SER A 77 8.34 10.40 5.48
C SER A 77 8.67 10.71 4.02
N ASN A 78 9.88 10.35 3.59
CA ASN A 78 10.31 10.49 2.19
C ASN A 78 9.42 9.70 1.23
N PHE A 79 9.10 8.44 1.57
CA PHE A 79 8.20 7.60 0.78
C PHE A 79 6.83 8.27 0.58
N LYS A 80 6.21 8.73 1.67
CA LYS A 80 4.91 9.41 1.61
C LYS A 80 4.94 10.64 0.72
N ARG A 81 5.92 11.52 0.94
CA ARG A 81 6.07 12.75 0.17
C ARG A 81 6.23 12.48 -1.33
N LYS A 82 7.04 11.50 -1.72
CA LYS A 82 7.30 11.19 -3.13
C LYS A 82 6.16 10.43 -3.81
N TYR A 83 5.62 9.40 -3.16
CA TYR A 83 4.73 8.45 -3.82
C TYR A 83 3.26 8.62 -3.47
N ILE A 84 2.93 9.25 -2.35
CA ILE A 84 1.55 9.28 -1.83
C ILE A 84 0.94 10.69 -1.85
N GLU A 85 1.67 11.69 -1.40
CA GLU A 85 1.19 13.08 -1.34
C GLU A 85 1.18 13.72 -2.73
N ASN A 86 2.16 13.36 -3.58
CA ASN A 86 2.13 13.74 -4.99
C ASN A 86 0.98 13.00 -5.71
N GLN A 87 0.12 13.76 -6.41
CA GLN A 87 -1.02 13.24 -7.16
C GLN A 87 -0.63 12.11 -8.12
N ASP A 88 0.50 12.22 -8.80
CA ASP A 88 0.98 11.22 -9.76
C ASP A 88 2.19 10.42 -9.24
N GLY A 89 2.64 10.69 -8.02
CA GLY A 89 3.80 10.04 -7.40
C GLY A 89 3.67 8.52 -7.37
N TRP A 90 2.47 8.00 -7.10
CA TRP A 90 2.21 6.56 -7.02
C TRP A 90 2.52 5.82 -8.34
N ARG A 91 2.49 6.51 -9.49
CA ARG A 91 2.86 5.93 -10.79
C ARG A 91 4.35 5.70 -10.93
N GLN A 92 5.16 6.35 -10.10
CA GLN A 92 6.61 6.21 -10.05
C GLN A 92 7.06 5.10 -9.10
N LEU A 93 6.12 4.44 -8.42
CA LEU A 93 6.43 3.26 -7.62
C LEU A 93 6.98 2.16 -8.55
N PRO A 94 8.17 1.62 -8.27
CA PRO A 94 8.70 0.53 -9.07
C PRO A 94 7.91 -0.75 -8.79
N LYS A 95 7.81 -1.64 -9.79
CA LYS A 95 7.21 -2.98 -9.61
C LYS A 95 7.97 -3.81 -8.59
N ASP A 96 9.29 -3.64 -8.54
CA ASP A 96 10.18 -4.30 -7.59
C ASP A 96 10.57 -3.33 -6.46
N PRO A 97 10.28 -3.64 -5.19
CA PRO A 97 10.63 -2.77 -4.07
C PRO A 97 12.13 -2.54 -3.89
N ASP A 98 12.97 -3.45 -4.39
CA ASP A 98 14.44 -3.32 -4.33
C ASP A 98 14.95 -2.12 -5.18
N ASN A 99 14.11 -1.61 -6.09
CA ASN A 99 14.39 -0.42 -6.88
C ASN A 99 13.89 0.88 -6.23
N ILE A 100 13.32 0.82 -5.02
CA ILE A 100 12.95 2.03 -4.28
C ILE A 100 14.23 2.63 -3.68
N PRO A 101 14.50 3.95 -3.84
CA PRO A 101 15.77 4.49 -3.37
C PRO A 101 15.94 4.35 -1.86
N PHE A 102 17.19 4.08 -1.41
CA PHE A 102 17.55 3.86 0.00
C PHE A 102 17.05 4.92 0.99
N GLY A 103 16.89 6.17 0.56
CA GLY A 103 16.35 7.25 1.41
C GLY A 103 14.83 7.15 1.67
N TYR A 104 14.14 6.22 1.02
CA TYR A 104 12.68 6.05 1.00
C TYR A 104 12.27 4.65 1.45
N TRP A 105 13.18 3.68 1.32
CA TRP A 105 12.98 2.29 1.67
C TRP A 105 14.16 1.76 2.45
N TRP A 106 13.98 0.63 3.12
CA TRP A 106 14.89 0.14 4.13
C TRP A 106 16.10 -0.53 3.55
#